data_AF-A0A914EFE5-F1
#
_entry.id   AF-A0A914EFE5-F1
#
_cell.length_a   1.000
_cell.length_b   1.000
_cell.length_c   1.000
_cell.angle_alpha   90.00
_cell.angle_beta   90.00
_cell.angle_gamma   90.00
#
_symmetry.space_group_name_H-M   'P 1'
#
loop_
_entity.id
_entity.type
_entity.pdbx_description
1 polymer ?
#
loop_
_entity_poly.entity_id
_entity_poly.type
_entity_poly.pdbx_seq_one_letter_code
_entity_poly.pdbx_strand_id
1 'polypeptide(L)'
;MKQIPSGCVSFLVFLTKIIIITANLNITNESDIKNSTKTIIDIGDYLKNYNTNIRPTGENGTGPVKVQVDLFIRSISNVDEAKMEYSLQLTLRETWIDNRLAYGRDQENSSDYFVLGAEQEIWRPDTFIYV
;
A
#
# COMPACT_ATOMS: atom_id res chain seq x y z
N MET A 1 -21.38 55.09 -32.41
CA MET A 1 -21.22 53.82 -31.67
C MET A 1 -19.73 53.50 -31.59
N LYS A 2 -19.12 53.47 -30.39
CA LYS A 2 -17.70 53.17 -30.22
C LYS A 2 -17.49 51.66 -30.33
N GLN A 3 -16.79 51.21 -31.37
CA GLN A 3 -16.34 49.83 -31.52
C GLN A 3 -15.34 49.49 -30.41
N ILE A 4 -15.60 48.39 -29.72
CA ILE A 4 -14.67 47.82 -28.73
C ILE A 4 -13.47 47.26 -29.50
N PRO A 5 -12.22 47.57 -29.11
CA PRO A 5 -11.03 47.07 -29.79
C PRO A 5 -11.03 45.54 -29.79
N SER A 6 -10.85 44.93 -30.96
CA SER A 6 -10.88 43.47 -31.19
C SER A 6 -9.92 42.67 -30.29
N GLY A 7 -8.86 43.29 -29.80
CA GLY A 7 -7.92 42.68 -28.84
C GLY A 7 -8.54 42.36 -27.48
N CYS A 8 -9.51 43.15 -27.00
CA CYS A 8 -10.15 42.94 -25.70
C CYS A 8 -11.08 41.71 -25.70
N VAL A 9 -11.77 41.48 -26.82
CA VAL A 9 -12.63 40.29 -27.01
C VAL A 9 -11.80 39.01 -27.05
N SER A 10 -10.65 39.03 -27.75
CA SER A 10 -9.73 37.89 -27.80
C SER A 10 -9.15 37.55 -26.42
N PHE A 11 -8.85 38.55 -25.60
CA PHE A 11 -8.30 38.35 -24.26
C PHE A 11 -9.33 37.79 -23.28
N LEU A 12 -10.58 38.25 -23.36
CA LEU A 12 -11.70 37.71 -22.58
C LEU A 12 -12.00 36.25 -22.94
N VAL A 13 -11.98 35.90 -24.24
CA VAL A 13 -12.13 34.51 -24.68
C VAL A 13 -11.00 33.64 -24.14
N PHE A 14 -9.76 34.14 -24.13
CA PHE A 14 -8.62 33.43 -23.52
C PHE A 14 -8.79 33.21 -22.01
N LEU A 15 -9.21 34.23 -21.27
CA LEU A 15 -9.45 34.15 -19.82
C LEU A 15 -10.55 33.14 -19.49
N THR A 16 -11.64 33.11 -20.25
CA THR A 16 -12.71 32.10 -20.05
C THR A 16 -12.22 30.68 -20.34
N LYS A 17 -11.38 30.48 -21.36
CA LYS A 17 -10.76 29.18 -21.64
C LYS A 17 -9.80 28.74 -20.52
N ILE A 18 -9.03 29.67 -19.94
CA ILE A 18 -8.12 29.36 -18.80
C ILE A 18 -8.91 28.96 -17.55
N ILE A 19 -10.02 29.62 -17.23
CA ILE A 19 -10.88 29.28 -16.08
C ILE A 19 -11.53 27.90 -16.25
N ILE A 20 -11.96 27.54 -17.47
CA ILE A 20 -12.53 26.21 -17.76
C ILE A 20 -11.44 25.13 -17.62
N ILE A 21 -10.19 25.40 -18.03
CA ILE A 21 -9.09 24.43 -17.92
C ILE A 21 -8.74 24.14 -16.46
N THR A 22 -8.78 25.13 -15.56
CA THR A 22 -8.48 24.92 -14.13
C THR A 22 -9.63 24.28 -13.35
N ALA A 23 -10.89 24.49 -13.75
CA ALA A 23 -12.04 23.81 -13.14
C ALA A 23 -12.01 22.28 -13.33
N ASN A 24 -11.40 21.79 -14.42
CA ASN A 24 -11.29 20.37 -14.75
C ASN A 24 -10.11 19.64 -14.05
N LEU A 25 -9.29 20.33 -13.26
CA LEU A 25 -8.12 19.73 -12.57
C LEU A 25 -8.37 19.35 -11.11
N ASN A 26 -9.54 19.68 -10.53
CA ASN A 26 -9.86 19.42 -9.12
C ASN A 26 -10.85 18.26 -8.90
N ILE A 27 -10.93 17.33 -9.85
CA ILE A 27 -11.71 16.10 -9.67
C ILE A 27 -10.74 15.00 -9.23
N THR A 28 -10.33 15.02 -7.96
CA THR A 28 -10.09 13.74 -7.29
C THR A 28 -11.47 13.09 -7.20
N ASN A 29 -11.71 12.05 -8.01
CA ASN A 29 -13.06 11.51 -8.19
C ASN A 29 -13.61 11.08 -6.82
N GLU A 30 -14.79 11.60 -6.48
CA GLU A 30 -15.48 11.26 -5.23
C GLU A 30 -15.67 9.74 -5.09
N SER A 31 -15.76 9.01 -6.21
CA SER A 31 -15.78 7.56 -6.27
C SER A 31 -14.50 6.91 -5.74
N ASP A 32 -13.33 7.46 -6.06
CA ASP A 32 -12.03 6.89 -5.67
C ASP A 32 -11.81 7.08 -4.16
N ILE A 33 -12.23 8.23 -3.65
CA ILE A 33 -12.24 8.52 -2.21
C ILE A 33 -13.22 7.59 -1.49
N LYS A 34 -14.45 7.45 -1.99
CA LYS A 34 -15.46 6.54 -1.41
C LYS A 34 -14.98 5.10 -1.38
N ASN A 35 -14.40 4.60 -2.46
CA ASN A 35 -13.85 3.24 -2.53
C ASN A 35 -12.71 3.04 -1.53
N SER A 36 -11.77 4.00 -1.45
CA SER A 36 -10.66 3.97 -0.49
C SER A 36 -11.14 4.02 0.96
N THR A 37 -12.14 4.85 1.27
CA THR A 37 -12.70 4.88 2.63
C THR A 37 -13.44 3.59 2.97
N LYS A 38 -14.13 2.99 2.00
CA LYS A 38 -14.85 1.73 2.19
C LYS A 38 -13.89 0.57 2.46
N THR A 39 -12.79 0.47 1.72
CA THR A 39 -11.78 -0.58 1.94
C THR A 39 -11.09 -0.44 3.29
N ILE A 40 -10.74 0.79 3.72
CA ILE A 40 -10.13 1.03 5.02
C ILE A 40 -11.07 0.62 6.17
N ILE A 41 -12.36 0.97 6.07
CA ILE A 41 -13.37 0.60 7.08
C ILE A 41 -13.55 -0.92 7.12
N ASP A 42 -13.63 -1.58 5.96
CA ASP A 42 -13.80 -3.04 5.86
C ASP A 42 -12.62 -3.80 6.49
N ILE A 43 -11.38 -3.37 6.19
CA ILE A 43 -10.18 -3.93 6.83
C ILE A 43 -10.21 -3.70 8.35
N GLY A 44 -10.56 -2.49 8.78
CA GLY A 44 -10.65 -2.16 10.20
C GLY A 44 -11.64 -3.05 10.95
N ASP A 45 -12.82 -3.28 10.36
CA ASP A 45 -13.82 -4.17 10.94
C ASP A 45 -13.40 -5.63 10.91
N TYR A 46 -12.73 -6.07 9.85
CA TYR A 46 -12.21 -7.43 9.72
C TYR A 46 -11.11 -7.74 10.76
N LEU A 47 -10.22 -6.78 11.02
CA LEU A 47 -9.13 -6.93 11.98
C LEU A 47 -9.56 -6.78 13.45
N LYS A 48 -10.73 -6.21 13.76
CA LYS A 48 -11.21 -6.06 15.15
C LYS A 48 -11.28 -7.38 15.93
N ASN A 49 -11.58 -8.48 15.24
CA ASN A 49 -11.68 -9.82 15.84
C ASN A 49 -10.42 -10.67 15.62
N TYR A 50 -9.38 -10.11 15.00
CA TYR A 50 -8.15 -10.83 14.70
C TYR A 50 -7.21 -10.79 15.91
N ASN A 51 -6.81 -11.96 16.41
CA ASN A 51 -5.83 -12.06 17.49
C ASN A 51 -4.42 -12.26 16.92
N THR A 52 -3.61 -11.22 17.02
CA THR A 52 -2.23 -11.16 16.52
C THR A 52 -1.27 -12.09 17.25
N ASN A 53 -1.57 -12.47 18.49
CA ASN A 53 -0.71 -13.35 19.30
C ASN A 53 -0.83 -14.82 18.90
N ILE A 54 -1.87 -15.18 18.14
CA ILE A 54 -2.11 -16.54 17.71
C ILE A 54 -1.56 -16.72 16.31
N ARG A 55 -0.62 -17.66 16.17
CA ARG A 55 -0.09 -18.06 14.87
C ARG A 55 -1.19 -18.61 13.96
N PRO A 56 -1.16 -18.33 12.66
CA PRO A 56 -2.08 -18.94 11.72
C PRO A 56 -1.83 -20.45 11.62
N THR A 57 -2.84 -21.15 11.11
CA THR A 57 -2.72 -22.57 10.81
C THR A 57 -2.07 -22.78 9.45
N GLY A 58 -1.42 -23.92 9.25
CA GLY A 58 -0.89 -24.32 7.94
C GLY A 58 -1.98 -24.53 6.88
N GLU A 59 -1.55 -24.86 5.64
CA GLU A 59 -2.41 -24.98 4.44
C GLU A 59 -3.64 -25.89 4.60
N ASN A 60 -3.65 -26.83 5.56
CA ASN A 60 -4.77 -27.76 5.83
C ASN A 60 -5.40 -27.57 7.22
N GLY A 61 -5.31 -26.37 7.80
CA GLY A 61 -5.79 -26.10 9.17
C GLY A 61 -4.96 -26.79 10.27
N THR A 62 -3.92 -27.53 9.88
CA THR A 62 -3.02 -28.30 10.73
C THR A 62 -1.59 -28.10 10.25
N GLY A 63 -0.62 -28.23 11.18
CA GLY A 63 0.80 -28.15 10.86
C GLY A 63 1.44 -26.76 10.99
N PRO A 64 2.72 -26.63 10.59
CA PRO A 64 3.48 -25.40 10.72
C PRO A 64 3.09 -24.35 9.66
N VAL A 65 3.31 -23.08 9.99
CA VAL A 65 3.25 -21.99 9.02
C VAL A 65 4.49 -22.06 8.15
N LYS A 66 4.31 -22.13 6.83
CA LYS A 66 5.41 -22.02 5.88
C LYS A 66 5.70 -20.54 5.65
N VAL A 67 6.89 -20.11 6.04
CA VAL A 67 7.39 -18.75 5.78
C VAL A 67 8.44 -18.86 4.68
N GLN A 68 8.15 -18.28 3.53
CA GLN A 68 9.13 -18.12 2.46
C GLN A 68 9.91 -16.83 2.74
N VAL A 69 11.25 -16.93 2.69
CA VAL A 69 12.14 -15.81 2.96
C VAL A 69 13.03 -15.60 1.74
N ASP A 70 13.01 -14.39 1.19
CA ASP A 70 13.92 -13.95 0.14
C ASP A 70 14.89 -12.91 0.71
N LEU A 71 16.19 -13.13 0.48
CA LEU A 71 17.26 -12.23 0.90
C LEU A 71 17.88 -11.56 -0.32
N PHE A 72 17.93 -10.22 -0.31
CA PHE A 72 18.60 -9.45 -1.35
C PHE A 72 19.70 -8.56 -0.75
N ILE A 73 20.95 -8.86 -1.07
CA ILE A 73 22.11 -8.06 -0.65
C ILE A 73 22.20 -6.84 -1.57
N ARG A 74 22.08 -5.66 -0.97
CA ARG A 74 22.22 -4.38 -1.68
C ARG A 74 23.68 -3.95 -1.78
N SER A 75 24.43 -4.09 -0.70
CA SER A 75 25.84 -3.75 -0.66
C SER A 75 26.58 -4.44 0.48
N ILE A 76 27.89 -4.62 0.26
CA ILE A 76 28.87 -5.04 1.26
C ILE A 76 29.86 -3.87 1.35
N SER A 77 30.15 -3.41 2.56
CA SER A 77 30.93 -2.18 2.76
C SER A 77 32.20 -2.43 3.56
N ASN A 78 32.10 -2.51 4.87
CA ASN A 78 33.21 -2.82 5.75
C ASN A 78 33.47 -4.33 5.75
N VAL A 79 34.73 -4.69 5.48
CA VAL A 79 35.24 -6.07 5.57
C VAL A 79 36.54 -5.98 6.37
N ASP A 80 36.49 -6.36 7.65
CA ASP A 80 37.67 -6.51 8.50
C ASP A 80 37.95 -8.01 8.65
N GLU A 81 38.89 -8.52 7.86
CA GLU A 81 39.27 -9.94 7.84
C GLU A 81 40.01 -10.36 9.13
N ALA A 82 40.68 -9.43 9.82
CA ALA A 82 41.37 -9.74 11.06
C ALA A 82 40.39 -9.95 12.22
N LYS A 83 39.28 -9.22 12.23
CA LYS A 83 38.21 -9.34 13.25
C LYS A 83 37.02 -10.16 12.80
N MET A 84 36.99 -10.58 11.53
CA MET A 84 35.85 -11.24 10.90
C MET A 84 34.56 -10.43 11.00
N GLU A 85 34.66 -9.12 10.82
CA GLU A 85 33.53 -8.19 10.87
C GLU A 85 33.10 -7.77 9.46
N TYR A 86 31.79 -7.84 9.20
CA TYR A 86 31.19 -7.52 7.90
C TYR A 86 30.01 -6.58 8.08
N SER A 87 30.02 -5.46 7.36
CA SER A 87 28.88 -4.53 7.30
C SER A 87 28.09 -4.75 6.00
N LEU A 88 26.86 -5.25 6.15
CA LEU A 88 25.96 -5.60 5.06
C LEU A 88 24.72 -4.71 5.05
N GLN A 89 24.33 -4.24 3.86
CA GLN A 89 23.01 -3.67 3.62
C GLN A 89 22.16 -4.70 2.87
N LEU A 90 21.08 -5.17 3.48
CA LEU A 90 20.22 -6.23 2.93
C LEU A 90 18.73 -5.85 2.94
N THR A 91 17.97 -6.54 2.08
CA THR A 91 16.50 -6.56 2.09
C THR A 91 16.07 -7.95 2.52
N LEU A 92 15.26 -8.02 3.57
CA LEU A 92 14.58 -9.24 3.95
C LEU A 92 13.13 -9.14 3.47
N ARG A 93 12.69 -10.10 2.68
CA ARG A 93 11.28 -10.23 2.27
C ARG A 93 10.75 -11.55 2.79
N GLU A 94 9.59 -11.48 3.42
CA GLU A 94 8.93 -12.65 3.98
C GLU A 94 7.54 -12.78 3.39
N THR A 95 7.12 -14.00 3.16
CA THR A 95 5.79 -14.30 2.63
C THR A 95 5.25 -15.52 3.35
N TRP A 96 4.06 -15.38 3.90
CA TRP A 96 3.31 -16.45 4.57
C TRP A 96 1.84 -16.34 4.19
N ILE A 97 1.11 -17.44 4.39
CA ILE A 97 -0.33 -17.51 4.11
C ILE A 97 -1.07 -17.55 5.45
N ASP A 98 -2.04 -16.65 5.62
CA ASP A 98 -2.96 -16.65 6.76
C ASP A 98 -4.41 -16.84 6.27
N ASN A 99 -4.95 -18.04 6.51
CA ASN A 99 -6.32 -18.39 6.11
C ASN A 99 -7.39 -17.55 6.82
N ARG A 100 -7.08 -16.96 7.99
CA ARG A 100 -8.00 -16.11 8.75
C ARG A 100 -8.15 -14.71 8.17
N LEU A 101 -7.30 -14.35 7.20
CA LEU A 101 -7.36 -13.09 6.45
C LEU A 101 -8.00 -13.24 5.08
N ALA A 102 -8.62 -14.40 4.80
CA ALA A 102 -9.32 -14.62 3.55
C ALA A 102 -10.58 -13.72 3.47
N TYR A 103 -10.62 -12.86 2.45
CA TYR A 103 -11.73 -11.93 2.17
C TYR A 103 -12.24 -12.12 0.74
N GLY A 104 -13.40 -11.55 0.41
CA GLY A 104 -13.89 -11.50 -0.98
C GLY A 104 -14.64 -12.74 -1.50
N ARG A 105 -14.99 -13.71 -0.64
CA ARG A 105 -15.68 -14.94 -1.07
C ARG A 105 -17.09 -14.69 -1.66
N ASP A 106 -17.74 -13.60 -1.25
CA ASP A 106 -19.15 -13.32 -1.55
C ASP A 106 -19.41 -11.92 -2.15
N GLN A 107 -18.38 -11.15 -2.57
CA GLN A 107 -18.57 -9.80 -3.10
C GLN A 107 -17.90 -9.59 -4.46
N GLU A 108 -18.71 -9.32 -5.49
CA GLU A 108 -18.30 -9.05 -6.90
C GLU A 108 -17.35 -7.85 -7.08
N ASN A 109 -17.10 -7.05 -6.03
CA ASN A 109 -16.24 -5.86 -6.06
C ASN A 109 -15.21 -5.85 -4.92
N SER A 110 -14.63 -7.00 -4.59
CA SER A 110 -13.49 -7.05 -3.66
C SER A 110 -12.20 -6.66 -4.38
N SER A 111 -11.32 -5.91 -3.69
CA SER A 111 -9.99 -5.58 -4.23
C SER A 111 -9.12 -6.85 -4.26
N ASP A 112 -8.13 -6.92 -5.16
CA ASP A 112 -7.24 -8.10 -5.22
C ASP A 112 -6.19 -8.10 -4.08
N TYR A 113 -5.82 -6.92 -3.59
CA TYR A 113 -4.85 -6.74 -2.53
C TYR A 113 -5.17 -5.55 -1.63
N PHE A 114 -4.69 -5.62 -0.40
CA PHE A 114 -4.70 -4.51 0.55
C PHE A 114 -3.29 -4.23 1.05
N VAL A 115 -3.00 -2.95 1.23
CA VAL A 115 -1.78 -2.51 1.91
C VAL A 115 -2.18 -2.15 3.33
N LEU A 116 -1.61 -2.88 4.30
CA LEU A 116 -1.86 -2.60 5.71
C LEU A 116 -1.14 -1.32 6.13
N GLY A 117 -1.85 -0.47 6.86
CA GLY A 117 -1.27 0.69 7.52
C GLY A 117 -0.50 0.28 8.77
N ALA A 118 0.32 1.19 9.30
CA ALA A 118 1.14 0.94 10.49
C ALA A 118 0.32 0.64 11.77
N GLU A 119 -0.95 1.05 11.81
CA GLU A 119 -1.86 0.82 12.95
C GLU A 119 -2.53 -0.56 12.91
N GLN A 120 -2.45 -1.26 11.78
CA GLN A 120 -3.09 -2.55 11.56
C GLN A 120 -2.09 -3.67 11.81
N GLU A 121 -2.15 -4.25 13.00
CA GLU A 121 -1.27 -5.35 13.36
C GLU A 121 -1.87 -6.69 12.92
N ILE A 122 -1.07 -7.48 12.23
CA ILE A 122 -1.36 -8.89 11.92
C ILE A 122 -0.26 -9.77 12.52
N TRP A 123 -0.53 -11.07 12.65
CA TRP A 123 0.52 -11.99 13.05
C TRP A 123 1.63 -11.97 11.99
N ARG A 124 2.87 -11.87 12.46
CA ARG A 124 4.09 -11.96 11.66
C ARG A 124 5.05 -12.95 12.32
N PRO A 125 5.88 -13.65 11.55
CA PRO A 125 6.90 -14.51 12.12
C PRO A 125 7.99 -13.68 12.83
N ASP A 126 8.52 -14.22 13.92
CA ASP A 126 9.70 -13.65 14.60
C ASP A 126 10.96 -14.17 13.89
N THR A 127 11.33 -13.54 12.79
CA THR A 127 12.61 -13.82 12.12
C THR A 127 13.72 -12.96 12.70
N PHE A 128 14.84 -13.60 13.02
CA PHE A 128 16.01 -12.93 13.53
C PHE A 128 17.28 -13.59 12.98
N ILE A 129 18.33 -12.78 12.90
CA ILE A 129 19.64 -13.19 12.41
C ILE A 129 20.51 -13.46 13.63
N TYR A 130 21.06 -14.68 13.70
CA TYR A 130 22.15 -14.97 14.64
C TYR A 130 23.45 -14.45 14.04
N VAL A 131 24.16 -13.65 14.83
CA VAL A 131 25.49 -13.09 14.52
C VAL A 131 26.48 -13.70 15.49
#